data_AF-A0A497IEB5-F1
#
_entry.id   AF-A0A497IEB5-F1
#
_cell.length_a   1.000
_cell.length_b   1.000
_cell.length_c   1.000
_cell.angle_alpha   90.00
_cell.angle_beta   90.00
_cell.angle_gamma   90.00
#
_symmetry.space_group_name_H-M   'P 1'
#
loop_
_entity.id
_entity.type
_entity.pdbx_description
1 polymer ?
#
loop_
_entity_poly.entity_id
_entity_poly.type
_entity_poly.pdbx_seq_one_letter_code
_entity_poly.pdbx_strand_id
1 'polypeptide(L)'
;MEEAMTVISFNEVNRKRQRTLALFRQFYKQRKRFHFPDRKNIDMRERLYLPKRYGVIDNAKPLRAAIAVYPTLCMQAAHEGGDWVHLSLENLAKMAGISIPTARKGVDNLTQWVGVKVKKHRGKEQIVSTFPLLEIRRGRRNAYKVGYVKRELVKEWRGNYFAFHTCIIESGVWASLSLLAKAVYFHMRICAEQDFDTYFATEGDLPFSPQDYQQYYKQRKWDSFYGTPAYLAKQIGCNYDLLRTDTLKQLSSYGLAEQMGGMFKVYLRPKTLKPPSSCGSQGEWGREIKQS
;
A
#
# COMPACT_ATOMS: atom_id res chain seq x y z
N MET A 1 61.32 11.32 35.81
CA MET A 1 59.87 11.25 35.53
C MET A 1 59.68 10.15 34.51
N GLU A 2 59.41 8.93 34.96
CA GLU A 2 59.08 7.80 34.10
C GLU A 2 57.59 7.86 33.76
N GLU A 3 57.26 8.00 32.49
CA GLU A 3 55.88 7.87 31.99
C GLU A 3 55.47 6.40 32.05
N ALA A 4 54.54 6.08 32.95
CA ALA A 4 53.91 4.77 33.03
C ALA A 4 53.04 4.52 31.78
N MET A 5 53.60 3.89 30.75
CA MET A 5 52.83 3.35 29.64
C MET A 5 51.86 2.29 30.17
N THR A 6 50.58 2.61 30.15
CA THR A 6 49.50 1.72 30.57
C THR A 6 49.34 0.64 29.51
N VAL A 7 49.97 -0.52 29.73
CA VAL A 7 49.83 -1.70 28.87
C VAL A 7 48.43 -2.27 29.09
N ILE A 8 47.47 -1.89 28.24
CA ILE A 8 46.13 -2.46 28.25
C ILE A 8 46.25 -3.93 27.83
N SER A 9 45.89 -4.86 28.73
CA SER A 9 46.06 -6.29 28.46
C SER A 9 45.16 -6.72 27.29
N PHE A 10 45.70 -7.59 26.43
CA PHE A 10 45.01 -8.14 25.25
C PHE A 10 43.62 -8.73 25.59
N ASN A 11 43.45 -9.23 26.82
CA ASN A 11 42.18 -9.77 27.34
C ASN A 11 41.12 -8.69 27.59
N GLU A 12 41.50 -7.49 28.02
CA GLU A 12 40.56 -6.37 28.19
C GLU A 12 40.07 -5.82 26.85
N VAL A 13 40.96 -5.76 25.85
CA VAL A 13 40.61 -5.35 24.48
C VAL A 13 39.62 -6.35 23.86
N ASN A 14 39.85 -7.65 24.02
CA ASN A 14 38.93 -8.68 23.54
C ASN A 14 37.58 -8.68 24.27
N ARG A 15 37.55 -8.46 25.59
CA ARG A 15 36.29 -8.30 26.35
C ARG A 15 35.50 -7.07 25.91
N LYS A 16 36.16 -5.92 25.73
CA LYS A 16 35.52 -4.71 25.16
C LYS A 16 34.96 -4.98 23.77
N ARG A 17 35.73 -5.63 22.89
CA ARG A 17 35.29 -5.98 21.53
C ARG A 17 34.09 -6.92 21.53
N GLN A 18 34.07 -7.93 22.39
CA GLN A 18 32.93 -8.85 22.55
C GLN A 18 31.67 -8.15 23.07
N ARG A 19 31.80 -7.25 24.06
CA ARG A 19 30.69 -6.43 24.56
C ARG A 19 30.14 -5.50 23.48
N THR A 20 31.02 -4.83 22.72
CA THR A 20 30.63 -4.00 21.57
C THR A 20 29.96 -4.83 20.48
N LEU A 21 30.44 -6.03 20.17
CA LEU A 21 29.80 -6.96 19.23
C LEU A 21 28.43 -7.44 19.72
N ALA A 22 28.27 -7.69 21.02
CA ALA A 22 27.00 -8.07 21.61
C ALA A 22 25.99 -6.91 21.54
N LEU A 23 26.42 -5.69 21.87
CA LEU A 23 25.63 -4.47 21.71
C LEU A 23 25.26 -4.24 20.24
N PHE A 24 26.22 -4.32 19.31
CA PHE A 24 25.94 -4.22 17.87
C PHE A 24 24.96 -5.29 17.41
N ARG A 25 25.11 -6.55 17.85
CA ARG A 25 24.16 -7.62 17.53
C ARG A 25 22.78 -7.37 18.13
N GLN A 26 22.70 -6.78 19.32
CA GLN A 26 21.45 -6.41 19.98
C GLN A 26 20.75 -5.26 19.25
N PHE A 27 21.47 -4.17 18.93
CA PHE A 27 20.95 -3.05 18.15
C PHE A 27 20.58 -3.46 16.72
N TYR A 28 21.40 -4.29 16.08
CA TYR A 28 21.14 -4.85 14.76
C TYR A 28 19.93 -5.80 14.75
N LYS A 29 19.69 -6.54 15.84
CA LYS A 29 18.48 -7.37 16.02
C LYS A 29 17.25 -6.52 16.37
N GLN A 30 17.37 -5.45 17.15
CA GLN A 30 16.28 -4.53 17.48
C GLN A 30 15.77 -3.78 16.25
N ARG A 31 16.66 -3.31 15.38
CA ARG A 31 16.32 -2.71 14.08
C ARG A 31 15.55 -3.67 13.14
N LYS A 32 15.47 -4.97 13.45
CA LYS A 32 14.70 -5.95 12.68
C LYS A 32 13.26 -6.11 13.14
N ARG A 33 12.77 -5.48 14.21
CA ARG A 33 11.34 -5.55 14.55
C ARG A 33 10.65 -4.33 13.99
N PHE A 34 9.69 -4.55 13.10
CA PHE A 34 8.89 -3.46 12.56
C PHE A 34 7.99 -2.85 13.65
N HIS A 35 7.91 -1.53 13.67
CA HIS A 35 6.96 -0.78 14.50
C HIS A 35 6.18 0.16 13.59
N PHE A 36 4.88 0.27 13.83
CA PHE A 36 4.08 1.27 13.13
C PHE A 36 4.56 2.66 13.56
N PRO A 37 4.79 3.58 12.62
CA PRO A 37 5.17 4.96 12.95
C PRO A 37 4.06 5.65 13.75
N ASP A 38 4.44 6.62 14.57
CA ASP A 38 3.47 7.51 15.22
C ASP A 38 2.64 8.23 14.15
N ARG A 39 1.36 8.50 14.46
CA ARG A 39 0.42 9.12 13.52
C ARG A 39 0.94 10.42 12.89
N LYS A 40 1.70 11.22 13.64
CA LYS A 40 2.32 12.48 13.17
C LYS A 40 3.40 12.29 12.09
N ASN A 41 3.98 11.09 12.01
CA ASN A 41 5.07 10.74 11.10
C ASN A 41 4.59 9.97 9.85
N ILE A 42 3.27 9.77 9.70
CA ILE A 42 2.69 9.06 8.55
C ILE A 42 2.59 10.01 7.36
N ASP A 43 3.17 9.63 6.23
CA ASP A 43 2.99 10.37 4.99
C ASP A 43 1.63 10.05 4.34
N MET A 44 0.74 11.04 4.36
CA MET A 44 -0.61 10.93 3.80
C MET A 44 -0.64 11.07 2.26
N ARG A 45 0.48 11.39 1.62
CA ARG A 45 0.60 11.67 0.18
C ARG A 45 1.31 10.55 -0.58
N GLU A 46 2.15 9.80 0.11
CA GLU A 46 2.93 8.70 -0.46
C GLU A 46 2.03 7.59 -1.01
N ARG A 47 2.39 7.09 -2.20
CA ARG A 47 1.54 6.25 -3.04
C ARG A 47 2.35 5.20 -3.76
N LEU A 48 1.85 3.98 -3.72
CA LEU A 48 2.24 2.88 -4.57
C LEU A 48 1.33 2.81 -5.79
N TYR A 49 1.88 2.50 -6.95
CA TYR A 49 1.10 2.29 -8.17
C TYR A 49 1.04 0.78 -8.46
N LEU A 50 -0.06 0.16 -8.04
CA LEU A 50 -0.26 -1.28 -8.14
C LEU A 50 -1.02 -1.60 -9.43
N PRO A 51 -0.69 -2.69 -10.13
CA PRO A 51 -1.36 -3.03 -11.38
C PRO A 51 -2.85 -3.35 -11.13
N LYS A 52 -3.73 -2.92 -12.04
CA LYS A 52 -5.17 -3.25 -12.00
C LYS A 52 -5.43 -4.69 -12.44
N ARG A 53 -4.53 -5.28 -13.21
CA ARG A 53 -4.69 -6.62 -13.76
C ARG A 53 -3.51 -7.49 -13.41
N TYR A 54 -3.85 -8.73 -13.12
CA TYR A 54 -2.91 -9.76 -12.74
C TYR A 54 -3.05 -10.91 -13.72
N GLY A 55 -1.91 -11.45 -14.13
CA GLY A 55 -1.81 -12.73 -14.80
C GLY A 55 -1.23 -13.74 -13.83
N VAL A 56 -1.51 -15.01 -14.05
CA VAL A 56 -0.93 -16.10 -13.29
C VAL A 56 -0.04 -16.92 -14.24
N ILE A 57 1.16 -17.25 -13.77
CA ILE A 57 2.15 -18.00 -14.54
C ILE A 57 1.68 -19.47 -14.65
N ASP A 58 1.13 -20.00 -13.56
CA ASP A 58 0.43 -21.28 -13.46
C ASP A 58 -1.03 -21.06 -13.05
N ASN A 59 -1.91 -22.08 -13.12
CA ASN A 59 -3.36 -22.03 -12.77
C ASN A 59 -3.71 -21.65 -11.29
N ALA A 60 -2.91 -20.80 -10.67
CA ALA A 60 -3.08 -20.25 -9.34
C ALA A 60 -4.32 -19.36 -9.28
N LYS A 61 -5.19 -19.61 -8.29
CA LYS A 61 -6.29 -18.69 -7.98
C LYS A 61 -5.78 -17.52 -7.15
N PRO A 62 -6.44 -16.35 -7.22
CA PRO A 62 -6.17 -15.24 -6.33
C PRO A 62 -6.29 -15.62 -4.85
N LEU A 63 -5.17 -15.86 -4.15
CA LEU A 63 -5.20 -16.14 -2.71
C LEU A 63 -5.25 -14.82 -1.93
N ARG A 64 -6.23 -14.69 -1.03
CA ARG A 64 -6.37 -13.51 -0.14
C ARG A 64 -5.09 -13.18 0.64
N ALA A 65 -4.26 -14.20 0.93
CA ALA A 65 -2.97 -14.00 1.58
C ALA A 65 -1.95 -13.25 0.70
N ALA A 66 -1.96 -13.46 -0.62
CA ALA A 66 -1.09 -12.75 -1.56
C ALA A 66 -1.44 -11.25 -1.59
N ILE A 67 -2.75 -10.95 -1.69
CA ILE A 67 -3.27 -9.58 -1.60
C ILE A 67 -2.88 -8.92 -0.28
N ALA A 68 -2.92 -9.66 0.83
CA ALA A 68 -2.58 -9.12 2.14
C ALA A 68 -1.10 -8.70 2.27
N VAL A 69 -0.17 -9.41 1.64
CA VAL A 69 1.27 -9.12 1.75
C VAL A 69 1.79 -8.23 0.63
N TYR A 70 1.13 -8.17 -0.53
CA TYR A 70 1.65 -7.46 -1.71
C TYR A 70 1.85 -5.95 -1.49
N PRO A 71 0.84 -5.17 -1.05
CA PRO A 71 1.05 -3.74 -0.77
C PRO A 71 2.14 -3.49 0.27
N THR A 72 2.24 -4.37 1.27
CA THR A 72 3.22 -4.29 2.35
C THR A 72 4.65 -4.47 1.85
N LEU A 73 4.86 -5.44 0.96
CA LEU A 73 6.15 -5.65 0.29
C LEU A 73 6.51 -4.46 -0.60
N CYS A 74 5.55 -3.95 -1.38
CA CYS A 74 5.75 -2.79 -2.25
C CYS A 74 6.12 -1.53 -1.44
N MET A 75 5.45 -1.29 -0.30
CA MET A 75 5.77 -0.17 0.59
C MET A 75 7.20 -0.27 1.11
N GLN A 76 7.58 -1.44 1.62
CA GLN A 76 8.95 -1.64 2.12
C GLN A 76 9.99 -1.45 1.01
N ALA A 77 9.70 -1.92 -0.21
CA ALA A 77 10.54 -1.70 -1.38
C ALA A 77 10.69 -0.24 -1.76
N ALA A 78 9.58 0.51 -1.76
CA ALA A 78 9.60 1.94 -2.02
C ALA A 78 10.43 2.71 -0.97
N HIS A 79 10.34 2.33 0.31
CA HIS A 79 11.10 2.97 1.38
C HIS A 79 12.60 2.65 1.35
N GLU A 80 12.99 1.41 1.01
CA GLU A 80 14.41 1.02 0.95
C GLU A 80 15.11 1.53 -0.32
N GLY A 81 14.37 1.87 -1.38
CA GLY A 81 14.90 2.46 -2.62
C GLY A 81 15.81 1.54 -3.43
N GLY A 82 15.99 0.28 -3.00
CA GLY A 82 16.82 -0.74 -3.65
C GLY A 82 16.01 -1.79 -4.39
N ASP A 83 16.68 -2.53 -5.29
CA ASP A 83 16.05 -3.62 -6.05
C ASP A 83 15.66 -4.82 -5.18
N TRP A 84 16.39 -5.06 -4.09
CA TRP A 84 16.18 -6.19 -3.19
C TRP A 84 15.95 -5.71 -1.77
N VAL A 85 14.82 -6.12 -1.22
CA VAL A 85 14.35 -5.75 0.12
C VAL A 85 14.62 -6.87 1.10
N HIS A 86 15.20 -6.54 2.25
CA HIS A 86 15.44 -7.50 3.32
C HIS A 86 14.37 -7.40 4.42
N LEU A 87 13.25 -8.09 4.22
CA LEU A 87 12.16 -8.14 5.18
C LEU A 87 12.06 -9.54 5.81
N SER A 88 11.88 -9.65 7.13
CA SER A 88 11.60 -10.94 7.76
C SER A 88 10.12 -11.29 7.61
N LEU A 89 9.79 -12.59 7.59
CA LEU A 89 8.38 -13.01 7.54
C LEU A 89 7.60 -12.57 8.78
N GLU A 90 8.26 -12.45 9.93
CA GLU A 90 7.65 -11.92 11.17
C GLU A 90 7.22 -10.47 10.99
N ASN A 91 8.08 -9.62 10.42
CA ASN A 91 7.72 -8.23 10.15
C ASN A 91 6.64 -8.12 9.09
N LEU A 92 6.75 -8.88 8.01
CA LEU A 92 5.75 -8.89 6.96
C LEU A 92 4.38 -9.30 7.51
N ALA A 93 4.34 -10.37 8.32
CA ALA A 93 3.15 -10.84 9.00
C ALA A 93 2.58 -9.77 9.95
N LYS A 94 3.43 -9.07 10.71
CA LYS A 94 3.03 -7.98 11.60
C LYS A 94 2.43 -6.80 10.83
N MET A 95 3.11 -6.32 9.79
CA MET A 95 2.66 -5.20 8.95
C MET A 95 1.35 -5.52 8.21
N ALA A 96 1.18 -6.77 7.77
CA ALA A 96 -0.04 -7.24 7.13
C ALA A 96 -1.13 -7.70 8.11
N GLY A 97 -0.84 -7.78 9.41
CA GLY A 97 -1.75 -8.26 10.46
C GLY A 97 -2.27 -9.67 10.22
N ILE A 98 -1.38 -10.60 9.91
CA ILE A 98 -1.68 -12.01 9.64
C ILE A 98 -0.67 -12.91 10.36
N SER A 99 -0.94 -14.22 10.39
CA SER A 99 0.02 -15.19 10.93
C SER A 99 1.24 -15.35 10.00
N ILE A 100 2.38 -15.76 10.56
CA ILE A 100 3.60 -16.08 9.78
C ILE A 100 3.33 -17.16 8.71
N PRO A 101 2.61 -18.27 9.00
CA PRO A 101 2.22 -19.23 7.96
C PRO A 101 1.40 -18.61 6.84
N THR A 102 0.46 -17.72 7.16
CA THR A 102 -0.33 -17.01 6.14
C THR A 102 0.53 -16.07 5.31
N ALA A 103 1.47 -15.34 5.93
CA ALA A 103 2.40 -14.47 5.22
C ALA A 103 3.30 -15.27 4.27
N ARG A 104 3.82 -16.42 4.71
CA ARG A 104 4.59 -17.35 3.86
C ARG A 104 3.79 -17.81 2.66
N LYS A 105 2.55 -18.27 2.86
CA LYS A 105 1.63 -18.63 1.77
C LYS A 105 1.39 -17.46 0.82
N GLY A 106 1.23 -16.24 1.34
CA GLY A 106 1.06 -15.05 0.52
C GLY A 106 2.28 -14.78 -0.38
N VAL A 107 3.48 -14.86 0.20
CA VAL A 107 4.76 -14.71 -0.50
C VAL A 107 4.93 -15.78 -1.59
N ASP A 108 4.73 -17.06 -1.25
CA ASP A 108 4.90 -18.16 -2.20
C ASP A 108 3.89 -18.10 -3.36
N ASN A 109 2.70 -17.53 -3.15
CA ASN A 109 1.74 -17.32 -4.23
C ASN A 109 2.11 -16.13 -5.12
N LEU A 110 2.64 -15.04 -4.54
CA LEU A 110 3.02 -13.86 -5.33
C LEU A 110 4.12 -14.14 -6.35
N THR A 111 4.99 -15.12 -6.11
CA THR A 111 6.02 -15.51 -7.10
C THR A 111 5.43 -16.11 -8.37
N GLN A 112 4.17 -16.55 -8.32
CA GLN A 112 3.46 -17.14 -9.46
C GLN A 112 2.65 -16.10 -10.24
N TRP A 113 2.71 -14.82 -9.88
CA TRP A 113 1.85 -13.79 -10.43
C TRP A 113 2.66 -12.72 -11.15
N VAL A 114 2.03 -12.17 -12.19
CA VAL A 114 2.57 -11.04 -12.95
C VAL A 114 1.59 -9.88 -12.96
N GLY A 115 2.11 -8.67 -12.91
CA GLY A 115 1.35 -7.47 -13.25
C GLY A 115 1.17 -7.41 -14.76
N VAL A 116 -0.04 -7.09 -15.24
CA VAL A 116 -0.37 -7.10 -16.67
C VAL A 116 -0.77 -5.71 -17.13
N LYS A 117 -0.12 -5.25 -18.21
CA LYS A 117 -0.53 -4.07 -18.95
C LYS A 117 -1.32 -4.49 -20.18
N VAL A 118 -2.53 -3.95 -20.32
CA VAL A 118 -3.37 -4.13 -21.50
C VAL A 118 -3.54 -2.81 -22.25
N LYS A 119 -3.66 -2.90 -23.57
CA LYS A 119 -4.20 -1.82 -24.41
C LYS A 119 -5.42 -2.32 -25.15
N LYS A 120 -6.43 -1.45 -25.29
CA LYS A 120 -7.58 -1.70 -26.16
C LYS A 120 -7.21 -1.28 -27.57
N HIS A 121 -7.30 -2.20 -28.51
CA HIS A 121 -7.16 -1.95 -29.94
C HIS A 121 -8.38 -2.50 -30.66
N ARG A 122 -9.15 -1.65 -31.37
CA ARG A 122 -10.37 -2.04 -32.11
C ARG A 122 -11.35 -2.88 -31.27
N GLY A 123 -11.60 -2.46 -30.03
CA GLY A 123 -12.49 -3.15 -29.09
C GLY A 123 -11.93 -4.44 -28.47
N LYS A 124 -10.75 -4.92 -28.89
CA LYS A 124 -10.08 -6.09 -28.31
C LYS A 124 -8.97 -5.66 -27.35
N GLU A 125 -8.87 -6.35 -26.22
CA GLU A 125 -7.79 -6.14 -25.27
C GLU A 125 -6.57 -6.99 -25.65
N GLN A 126 -5.40 -6.36 -25.72
CA GLN A 126 -4.14 -7.03 -25.99
C GLN A 126 -3.17 -6.79 -24.84
N ILE A 127 -2.50 -7.86 -24.41
CA ILE A 127 -1.41 -7.77 -23.43
C ILE A 127 -0.21 -7.13 -24.11
N VAL A 128 0.29 -6.04 -23.53
CA VAL A 128 1.40 -5.25 -24.09
C VAL A 128 2.69 -5.51 -23.34
N SER A 129 2.60 -5.73 -22.03
CA SER A 129 3.76 -6.03 -21.20
C SER A 129 3.33 -6.69 -19.89
N THR A 130 4.23 -7.47 -19.31
CA THR A 130 4.07 -8.06 -17.98
C THR A 130 5.33 -7.83 -17.14
N PHE A 131 5.19 -7.92 -15.82
CA PHE A 131 6.34 -7.99 -14.91
C PHE A 131 6.03 -8.94 -13.73
N PRO A 132 7.02 -9.69 -13.19
CA PRO A 132 6.82 -10.50 -11.99
C PRO A 132 6.44 -9.64 -10.80
N LEU A 133 5.42 -10.03 -10.02
CA LEU A 133 5.08 -9.30 -8.80
C LEU A 133 6.11 -9.52 -7.69
N LEU A 134 6.78 -10.67 -7.68
CA LEU A 134 7.77 -11.00 -6.67
C LEU A 134 8.81 -11.99 -7.19
N GLU A 135 10.08 -11.65 -7.04
CA GLU A 135 11.20 -12.59 -7.12
C GLU A 135 11.79 -12.77 -5.70
N ILE A 136 12.23 -13.99 -5.37
CA ILE A 136 12.77 -14.31 -4.04
C ILE A 136 14.17 -14.90 -4.18
N ARG A 137 15.13 -14.32 -3.47
CA ARG A 137 16.41 -14.97 -3.16
C ARG A 137 16.30 -15.57 -1.77
N ARG A 138 16.18 -16.90 -1.70
CA ARG A 138 16.12 -17.66 -0.45
C ARG A 138 17.53 -17.86 0.11
N GLY A 139 17.71 -17.62 1.39
CA GLY A 139 19.00 -17.78 2.08
C GLY A 139 18.85 -17.56 3.58
N ARG A 140 19.96 -17.32 4.31
CA ARG A 140 19.92 -16.98 5.76
C ARG A 140 19.00 -15.79 6.05
N ARG A 141 18.79 -14.92 5.06
CA ARG A 141 17.77 -13.88 5.06
C ARG A 141 17.15 -13.86 3.67
N ASN A 142 15.84 -13.97 3.60
CA ASN A 142 15.14 -13.78 2.35
C ASN A 142 15.37 -12.35 1.86
N ALA A 143 15.62 -12.22 0.57
CA ALA A 143 15.57 -10.95 -0.12
C ALA A 143 14.42 -11.01 -1.14
N TYR A 144 13.64 -9.94 -1.21
CA TYR A 144 12.47 -9.82 -2.05
C TYR A 144 12.70 -8.72 -3.09
N LYS A 145 12.59 -9.05 -4.37
CA LYS A 145 12.51 -8.05 -5.43
C LYS A 145 11.06 -7.94 -5.86
N VAL A 146 10.46 -6.80 -5.58
CA VAL A 146 9.01 -6.60 -5.66
C VAL A 146 8.66 -5.82 -6.92
N GLY A 147 7.76 -6.35 -7.73
CA GLY A 147 7.27 -5.69 -8.94
C GLY A 147 6.06 -4.82 -8.66
N TYR A 148 6.14 -3.55 -9.04
CA TYR A 148 5.02 -2.60 -9.09
C TYR A 148 5.34 -1.53 -10.14
N VAL A 149 4.35 -0.70 -10.50
CA VAL A 149 4.57 0.37 -11.47
C VAL A 149 5.39 1.47 -10.80
N LYS A 150 6.65 1.63 -11.21
CA LYS A 150 7.50 2.70 -10.70
C LYS A 150 6.97 4.07 -11.13
N ARG A 151 7.26 5.12 -10.34
CA ARG A 151 6.70 6.46 -10.53
C ARG A 151 7.00 7.05 -11.91
N GLU A 152 8.19 6.77 -12.44
CA GLU A 152 8.65 7.15 -13.77
C GLU A 152 7.83 6.51 -14.90
N LEU A 153 7.27 5.32 -14.69
CA LEU A 153 6.47 4.58 -15.68
C LEU A 153 4.96 4.87 -15.59
N VAL A 154 4.52 5.70 -14.65
CA VAL A 154 3.10 6.00 -14.40
C VAL A 154 2.38 6.54 -15.63
N LYS A 155 3.04 7.38 -16.44
CA LYS A 155 2.44 7.92 -17.68
C LYS A 155 2.19 6.80 -18.69
N GLU A 156 3.14 5.89 -18.85
CA GLU A 156 3.04 4.77 -19.79
C GLU A 156 2.01 3.72 -19.36
N TRP A 157 1.79 3.58 -18.05
CA TRP A 157 0.85 2.63 -17.47
C TRP A 157 -0.53 3.23 -17.18
N ARG A 158 -0.83 4.44 -17.68
CA ARG A 158 -2.14 5.09 -17.46
C ARG A 158 -3.29 4.14 -17.79
N GLY A 159 -4.25 4.04 -16.87
CA GLY A 159 -5.40 3.14 -16.95
C GLY A 159 -5.13 1.68 -16.56
N ASN A 160 -3.87 1.28 -16.38
CA ASN A 160 -3.47 -0.09 -16.03
C ASN A 160 -2.99 -0.25 -14.58
N TYR A 161 -2.99 0.82 -13.79
CA TYR A 161 -2.67 0.81 -12.37
C TYR A 161 -3.76 1.52 -11.56
N PHE A 162 -3.75 1.30 -10.25
CA PHE A 162 -4.46 2.13 -9.29
C PHE A 162 -3.47 2.60 -8.21
N ALA A 163 -3.73 3.79 -7.66
CA ALA A 163 -2.94 4.32 -6.55
C ALA A 163 -3.40 3.67 -5.24
N PHE A 164 -2.44 3.14 -4.48
CA PHE A 164 -2.61 2.63 -3.12
C PHE A 164 -1.78 3.50 -2.17
N HIS A 165 -2.44 4.15 -1.21
CA HIS A 165 -1.74 5.03 -0.27
C HIS A 165 -1.06 4.23 0.85
N THR A 166 0.23 4.48 1.09
CA THR A 166 1.03 3.77 2.11
C THR A 166 0.53 4.01 3.52
N CYS A 167 -0.08 5.18 3.77
CA CYS A 167 -0.71 5.50 5.06
C CYS A 167 -1.74 4.45 5.54
N ILE A 168 -2.35 3.67 4.64
CA ILE A 168 -3.26 2.56 5.00
C ILE A 168 -2.50 1.47 5.77
N ILE A 169 -1.23 1.23 5.42
CA ILE A 169 -0.37 0.23 6.08
C ILE A 169 0.31 0.85 7.29
N GLU A 170 0.88 2.05 7.14
CA GLU A 170 1.65 2.72 8.20
C GLU A 170 0.80 3.06 9.42
N SER A 171 -0.49 3.37 9.22
CA SER A 171 -1.43 3.61 10.33
C SER A 171 -1.87 2.34 11.06
N GLY A 172 -1.49 1.16 10.57
CA GLY A 172 -1.98 -0.12 11.09
C GLY A 172 -3.38 -0.51 10.63
N VAL A 173 -4.10 0.37 9.90
CA VAL A 173 -5.44 0.06 9.35
C VAL A 173 -5.41 -1.24 8.54
N TRP A 174 -4.43 -1.40 7.65
CA TRP A 174 -4.27 -2.63 6.86
C TRP A 174 -4.11 -3.85 7.77
N ALA A 175 -3.26 -3.77 8.80
CA ALA A 175 -3.05 -4.88 9.72
C ALA A 175 -4.33 -5.27 10.47
N SER A 176 -5.18 -4.29 10.82
CA SER A 176 -6.44 -4.55 11.54
C SER A 176 -7.57 -5.14 10.70
N LEU A 177 -7.47 -5.14 9.37
CA LEU A 177 -8.47 -5.72 8.47
C LEU A 177 -8.39 -7.26 8.44
N SER A 178 -9.55 -7.92 8.32
CA SER A 178 -9.57 -9.35 7.98
C SER A 178 -9.00 -9.60 6.57
N LEU A 179 -8.55 -10.82 6.28
CA LEU A 179 -8.11 -11.21 4.94
C LEU A 179 -9.18 -10.96 3.87
N LEU A 180 -10.45 -11.14 4.22
CA LEU A 180 -11.57 -10.90 3.31
C LEU A 180 -11.77 -9.40 3.08
N ALA A 181 -11.74 -8.57 4.12
CA ALA A 181 -11.83 -7.12 3.99
C ALA A 181 -10.69 -6.53 3.14
N LYS A 182 -9.46 -7.03 3.34
CA LYS A 182 -8.31 -6.69 2.48
C LYS A 182 -8.60 -6.99 1.01
N ALA A 183 -9.08 -8.21 0.71
CA ALA A 183 -9.40 -8.62 -0.66
C ALA A 183 -10.54 -7.80 -1.29
N VAL A 184 -11.61 -7.53 -0.52
CA VAL A 184 -12.75 -6.72 -0.97
C VAL A 184 -12.31 -5.29 -1.27
N TYR A 185 -11.60 -4.64 -0.34
CA TYR A 185 -11.09 -3.28 -0.56
C TYR A 185 -10.16 -3.20 -1.76
N PHE A 186 -9.24 -4.17 -1.88
CA PHE A 186 -8.30 -4.22 -2.99
C PHE A 186 -9.02 -4.36 -4.35
N HIS A 187 -10.02 -5.23 -4.42
CA HIS A 187 -10.85 -5.39 -5.63
C HIS A 187 -11.65 -4.12 -5.95
N MET A 188 -12.29 -3.51 -4.94
CA MET A 188 -12.96 -2.23 -5.10
C MET A 188 -12.01 -1.17 -5.67
N ARG A 189 -10.76 -1.05 -5.15
CA ARG A 189 -9.77 -0.08 -5.67
C ARG A 189 -9.33 -0.35 -7.11
N ILE A 190 -9.31 -1.62 -7.54
CA ILE A 190 -9.00 -1.99 -8.93
C ILE A 190 -10.12 -1.52 -9.87
N CYS A 191 -11.36 -1.81 -9.48
CA CYS A 191 -12.55 -1.60 -10.30
C CYS A 191 -13.17 -0.21 -10.13
N ALA A 192 -12.77 0.56 -9.12
CA ALA A 192 -13.30 1.90 -8.90
C ALA A 192 -12.85 2.85 -10.02
N GLU A 193 -13.79 3.72 -10.37
CA GLU A 193 -13.66 4.73 -11.40
C GLU A 193 -13.99 6.10 -10.81
N GLN A 194 -13.43 7.13 -11.41
CA GLN A 194 -13.76 8.48 -11.00
C GLN A 194 -15.03 8.92 -11.72
N ASP A 195 -16.12 9.03 -10.96
CA ASP A 195 -17.33 9.73 -11.39
C ASP A 195 -17.31 11.14 -10.79
N PHE A 196 -17.03 12.12 -11.65
CA PHE A 196 -16.91 13.51 -11.23
C PHE A 196 -18.25 14.13 -10.88
N ASP A 197 -19.31 13.80 -11.63
CA ASP A 197 -20.64 14.37 -11.41
C ASP A 197 -21.14 13.96 -10.02
N THR A 198 -21.04 12.66 -9.70
CA THR A 198 -21.41 12.16 -8.37
C THR A 198 -20.47 12.70 -7.29
N TYR A 199 -19.17 12.80 -7.56
CA TYR A 199 -18.20 13.33 -6.60
C TYR A 199 -18.50 14.78 -6.21
N PHE A 200 -18.73 15.66 -7.20
CA PHE A 200 -19.00 17.07 -6.96
C PHE A 200 -20.37 17.30 -6.32
N ALA A 201 -21.42 16.61 -6.79
CA ALA A 201 -22.74 16.67 -6.17
C ALA A 201 -22.73 16.25 -4.69
N THR A 202 -21.79 15.37 -4.32
CA THR A 202 -21.63 14.90 -2.95
C THR A 202 -20.78 15.82 -2.07
N GLU A 203 -19.66 16.32 -2.58
CA GLU A 203 -18.70 17.10 -1.79
C GLU A 203 -19.10 18.58 -1.66
N GLY A 204 -20.02 19.06 -2.51
CA GLY A 204 -20.62 20.39 -2.38
C GLY A 204 -19.77 21.56 -2.87
N ASP A 205 -18.71 21.29 -3.64
CA ASP A 205 -17.80 22.32 -4.17
C ASP A 205 -18.28 22.87 -5.53
N LEU A 206 -18.21 24.21 -5.64
CA LEU A 206 -18.59 25.19 -6.68
C LEU A 206 -18.26 24.87 -8.17
N PRO A 207 -18.77 25.63 -9.17
CA PRO A 207 -18.95 25.16 -10.55
C PRO A 207 -17.64 24.74 -11.23
N PHE A 208 -17.71 23.55 -11.83
CA PHE A 208 -16.64 22.90 -12.55
C PHE A 208 -16.23 23.69 -13.80
N SER A 209 -14.94 24.05 -13.89
CA SER A 209 -14.29 24.34 -15.17
C SER A 209 -13.46 23.12 -15.60
N PRO A 210 -13.41 22.78 -16.91
CA PRO A 210 -12.52 21.74 -17.42
C PRO A 210 -11.02 21.97 -17.10
N GLN A 211 -10.62 23.22 -16.84
CA GLN A 211 -9.24 23.59 -16.49
C GLN A 211 -8.86 23.09 -15.07
N ASP A 212 -9.82 22.97 -14.15
CA ASP A 212 -9.57 22.53 -12.78
C ASP A 212 -9.57 21.00 -12.62
N TYR A 213 -9.95 20.26 -13.67
CA TYR A 213 -10.09 18.80 -13.65
C TYR A 213 -8.84 18.08 -13.13
N GLN A 214 -7.65 18.49 -13.57
CA GLN A 214 -6.41 17.85 -13.13
C GLN A 214 -6.11 18.09 -11.65
N GLN A 215 -6.49 19.27 -11.13
CA GLN A 215 -6.29 19.62 -9.74
C GLN A 215 -7.25 18.82 -8.84
N TYR A 216 -8.53 18.74 -9.21
CA TYR A 216 -9.52 17.94 -8.49
C TYR A 216 -9.19 16.45 -8.49
N TYR A 217 -8.79 15.90 -9.64
CA TYR A 217 -8.41 14.49 -9.72
C TYR A 217 -7.26 14.14 -8.75
N LYS A 218 -6.32 15.07 -8.53
CA LYS A 218 -5.20 14.85 -7.59
C LYS A 218 -5.63 14.93 -6.12
N GLN A 219 -6.65 15.73 -5.82
CA GLN A 219 -7.10 16.03 -4.45
C GLN A 219 -8.27 15.16 -3.98
N ARG A 220 -8.91 14.43 -4.90
CA ARG A 220 -10.10 13.65 -4.62
C ARG A 220 -9.94 12.69 -3.44
N LYS A 221 -11.02 12.55 -2.67
CA LYS A 221 -11.04 11.77 -1.43
C LYS A 221 -11.39 10.30 -1.65
N TRP A 222 -12.22 10.01 -2.65
CA TRP A 222 -12.75 8.69 -2.95
C TRP A 222 -13.02 8.52 -4.45
N ASP A 223 -13.07 7.27 -4.90
CA ASP A 223 -13.50 6.85 -6.24
C ASP A 223 -14.83 6.07 -6.10
N SER A 224 -15.63 5.98 -7.16
CA SER A 224 -16.90 5.24 -7.19
C SER A 224 -16.67 3.80 -7.62
N PHE A 225 -17.21 2.84 -6.86
CA PHE A 225 -17.35 1.46 -7.31
C PHE A 225 -18.84 1.15 -7.52
N TYR A 226 -19.23 0.82 -8.75
CA TYR A 226 -20.60 0.43 -9.09
C TYR A 226 -20.76 -1.08 -8.95
N GLY A 227 -21.63 -1.50 -8.05
CA GLY A 227 -21.90 -2.91 -7.82
C GLY A 227 -22.61 -3.14 -6.49
N THR A 228 -23.34 -4.24 -6.41
CA THR A 228 -24.03 -4.64 -5.20
C THR A 228 -23.13 -5.51 -4.30
N PRO A 229 -23.44 -5.65 -3.01
CA PRO A 229 -22.74 -6.62 -2.15
C PRO A 229 -22.80 -8.06 -2.71
N ALA A 230 -23.89 -8.42 -3.39
CA ALA A 230 -24.05 -9.74 -4.04
C ALA A 230 -23.09 -9.92 -5.22
N TYR A 231 -22.93 -8.88 -6.04
CA TYR A 231 -21.94 -8.87 -7.12
C TYR A 231 -20.52 -9.03 -6.56
N LEU A 232 -20.16 -8.26 -5.53
CA LEU A 232 -18.86 -8.36 -4.87
C LEU A 232 -18.60 -9.76 -4.28
N ALA A 233 -19.60 -10.34 -3.61
CA ALA A 233 -19.47 -11.67 -3.02
C ALA A 233 -19.16 -12.72 -4.09
N LYS A 234 -19.82 -12.63 -5.25
CA LYS A 234 -19.55 -13.49 -6.42
C LYS A 234 -18.14 -13.27 -6.99
N GLN A 235 -17.71 -12.02 -7.20
CA GLN A 235 -16.39 -11.72 -7.75
C GLN A 235 -15.24 -12.20 -6.83
N ILE A 236 -15.41 -12.07 -5.52
CA ILE A 236 -14.41 -12.47 -4.52
C ILE A 236 -14.48 -13.96 -4.16
N GLY A 237 -15.57 -14.64 -4.54
CA GLY A 237 -15.82 -16.04 -4.16
C GLY A 237 -15.96 -16.18 -2.65
N CYS A 238 -16.91 -15.45 -2.05
CA CYS A 238 -17.18 -15.51 -0.61
C CYS A 238 -18.68 -15.59 -0.29
N ASN A 239 -18.99 -15.97 0.94
CA ASN A 239 -20.36 -15.98 1.43
C ASN A 239 -20.90 -14.53 1.51
N TYR A 240 -22.11 -14.32 0.98
CA TYR A 240 -22.75 -13.01 0.91
C TYR A 240 -23.02 -12.41 2.30
N ASP A 241 -23.51 -13.20 3.24
CA ASP A 241 -23.84 -12.71 4.58
C ASP A 241 -22.59 -12.28 5.33
N LEU A 242 -21.53 -13.08 5.29
CA LEU A 242 -20.22 -12.72 5.88
C LEU A 242 -19.65 -11.42 5.27
N LEU A 243 -19.81 -11.23 3.96
CA LEU A 243 -19.40 -9.99 3.30
C LEU A 243 -20.24 -8.81 3.83
N ARG A 244 -21.56 -8.98 3.88
CA ARG A 244 -22.51 -7.92 4.22
C ARG A 244 -22.43 -7.49 5.68
N THR A 245 -22.40 -8.42 6.63
CA THR A 245 -22.51 -8.12 8.06
C THR A 245 -21.19 -7.64 8.65
N ASP A 246 -20.09 -8.29 8.28
CA ASP A 246 -18.81 -8.14 8.98
C ASP A 246 -17.82 -7.38 8.13
N THR A 247 -17.66 -7.80 6.87
CA THR A 247 -16.60 -7.27 6.00
C THR A 247 -16.85 -5.82 5.62
N LEU A 248 -18.05 -5.49 5.13
CA LEU A 248 -18.39 -4.12 4.76
C LEU A 248 -18.44 -3.19 5.98
N LYS A 249 -18.92 -3.68 7.13
CA LYS A 249 -18.90 -2.93 8.40
C LYS A 249 -17.47 -2.61 8.83
N GLN A 250 -16.56 -3.57 8.71
CA GLN A 250 -15.13 -3.35 9.00
C GLN A 250 -14.51 -2.30 8.07
N LEU A 251 -14.77 -2.37 6.77
CA LEU A 251 -14.26 -1.37 5.83
C LEU A 251 -14.82 0.03 6.09
N SER A 252 -16.09 0.13 6.48
CA SER A 252 -16.72 1.39 6.88
C SER A 252 -16.13 1.94 8.18
N SER A 253 -15.93 1.11 9.21
CA SER A 253 -15.36 1.55 10.50
C SER A 253 -13.94 2.09 10.37
N TYR A 254 -13.15 1.55 9.45
CA TYR A 254 -11.81 2.08 9.13
C TYR A 254 -11.82 3.22 8.10
N GLY A 255 -13.00 3.62 7.59
CA GLY A 255 -13.14 4.71 6.63
C GLY A 255 -12.52 4.41 5.27
N LEU A 256 -12.56 3.16 4.83
CA LEU A 256 -12.01 2.69 3.55
C LEU A 256 -13.08 2.52 2.47
N ALA A 257 -14.30 2.13 2.85
CA ALA A 257 -15.42 2.04 1.93
C ALA A 257 -16.75 2.32 2.63
N GLU A 258 -17.67 2.97 1.94
CA GLU A 258 -19.01 3.28 2.45
C GLU A 258 -20.04 2.97 1.35
N GLN A 259 -21.07 2.20 1.70
CA GLN A 259 -22.13 1.86 0.76
C GLN A 259 -23.12 3.04 0.65
N MET A 260 -23.41 3.45 -0.58
CA MET A 260 -24.35 4.52 -0.90
C MET A 260 -25.32 4.01 -1.98
N GLY A 261 -26.47 3.49 -1.55
CA GLY A 261 -27.45 2.89 -2.46
C GLY A 261 -26.84 1.74 -3.28
N GLY A 262 -26.85 1.89 -4.61
CA GLY A 262 -26.33 0.92 -5.58
C GLY A 262 -24.83 1.01 -5.86
N MET A 263 -24.09 1.86 -5.15
CA MET A 263 -22.64 2.04 -5.31
C MET A 263 -21.90 2.10 -3.98
N PHE A 264 -20.57 2.11 -4.05
CA PHE A 264 -19.69 2.31 -2.92
C PHE A 264 -18.79 3.52 -3.15
N LYS A 265 -18.67 4.39 -2.15
CA LYS A 265 -17.55 5.34 -2.05
C LYS A 265 -16.34 4.57 -1.56
N VAL A 266 -15.29 4.50 -2.38
CA VAL A 266 -14.06 3.80 -2.05
C VAL A 266 -12.98 4.83 -1.80
N TYR A 267 -12.67 5.05 -0.53
CA TYR A 267 -11.74 6.11 -0.14
C TYR A 267 -10.31 5.80 -0.61
N LEU A 268 -9.58 6.83 -1.04
CA LEU A 268 -8.16 6.71 -1.41
C LEU A 268 -7.28 6.54 -0.16
N ARG A 269 -7.73 7.14 0.95
CA ARG A 269 -7.07 7.19 2.25
C ARG A 269 -8.13 6.98 3.33
N PRO A 270 -7.80 6.37 4.49
CA PRO A 270 -8.78 6.18 5.55
C PRO A 270 -9.40 7.52 5.99
N LYS A 271 -10.74 7.65 5.94
CA LYS A 271 -11.46 8.88 6.35
C LYS A 271 -11.17 9.28 7.80
N THR A 272 -10.84 8.29 8.64
CA THR A 272 -10.48 8.45 10.06
C THR A 272 -9.11 9.12 10.25
N LEU A 273 -8.25 9.08 9.22
CA LEU A 273 -6.95 9.73 9.22
C LEU A 273 -7.09 11.13 8.61
N LYS A 274 -7.28 12.14 9.48
CA LYS A 274 -7.09 13.53 9.07
C LYS A 274 -5.61 13.80 8.79
N PRO A 275 -5.26 14.48 7.68
CA PRO A 275 -3.92 15.02 7.51
C PRO A 275 -3.62 16.01 8.65
N PRO A 276 -2.35 16.16 9.07
CA PRO A 276 -1.99 17.15 10.08
C PRO A 276 -2.48 18.53 9.64
N SER A 277 -3.06 19.28 10.57
CA SER A 277 -3.73 20.57 10.42
C SER A 277 -2.79 21.74 10.07
N SER A 278 -1.68 21.46 9.38
CA SER A 278 -0.71 22.46 8.90
C SER A 278 -0.86 22.79 7.41
N CYS A 279 -1.95 22.38 6.75
CA CYS A 279 -2.46 23.11 5.59
C CYS A 279 -3.63 23.94 6.10
N GLY A 280 -3.31 25.18 6.49
CA GLY A 280 -4.27 26.15 6.99
C GLY A 280 -5.44 26.34 6.02
N SER A 281 -6.60 26.53 6.62
CA SER A 281 -7.63 27.40 6.08
C SER A 281 -7.03 28.75 5.69
N GLN A 282 -6.83 28.98 4.39
CA GLN A 282 -6.89 30.28 3.74
C GLN A 282 -7.82 30.08 2.53
N GLY A 283 -9.01 30.69 2.42
CA GLY A 283 -9.45 31.88 3.11
C GLY A 283 -8.60 33.07 2.73
N GLU A 284 -8.43 33.33 1.42
CA GLU A 284 -8.06 34.64 0.83
C GLU A 284 -8.05 34.50 -0.70
N TRP A 285 -9.24 34.57 -1.31
CA TRP A 285 -9.36 34.91 -2.72
C TRP A 285 -9.23 36.43 -2.85
N GLY A 286 -8.32 36.88 -3.73
CA GLY A 286 -8.27 38.26 -4.19
C GLY A 286 -7.18 39.13 -3.57
N ARG A 287 -5.95 39.04 -4.10
CA ARG A 287 -5.16 40.25 -4.36
C ARG A 287 -4.57 40.19 -5.76
N GLU A 288 -4.96 41.21 -6.50
CA GLU A 288 -4.47 41.61 -7.80
C GLU A 288 -2.94 41.55 -7.87
N ILE A 289 -2.43 40.83 -8.88
CA ILE A 289 -1.10 41.10 -9.40
C ILE A 289 -1.29 42.21 -10.44
N LYS A 290 -1.08 43.46 -10.04
CA LYS A 290 -0.71 44.51 -11.00
C LYS A 290 0.70 44.19 -11.49
N GLN A 291 0.79 43.87 -12.78
CA GLN A 291 2.06 43.87 -13.50
C GLN A 291 2.55 45.31 -13.67
N SER A 292 3.87 45.42 -13.66
CA SER A 292 4.72 46.55 -14.03
C SER A 292 4.22 47.35 -15.24
#